data_AF-A0AAI8VCG4-F1
#
_entry.id   AF-A0AAI8VCG4-F1
#
_cell.length_a   1.000
_cell.length_b   1.000
_cell.length_c   1.000
_cell.angle_alpha   90.00
_cell.angle_beta   90.00
_cell.angle_gamma   90.00
#
_symmetry.space_group_name_H-M   'P 1'
#
loop_
_entity.id
_entity.type
_entity.pdbx_description
1 polymer ?
#
loop_
_entity_poly.entity_id
_entity_poly.type
_entity_poly.pdbx_seq_one_letter_code
_entity_poly.pdbx_strand_id
1 'polypeptide(L)'
;MDASERAALSQFLNMDTSERDTLLSVLCGQWWNWDSWDCNRIKFNQDGTGQMICRARQEVFIAAEFDWQPLHTDILDQELVMPIKNPKAPMRLAQFDIVMRLTNRRIPILAGQDLIGCAINECLLEDDAFYAKAYNVSLERGRFLTPFDALGGQIDPYTPTFSLGLAFDRSPFPQQHEWKVKVPASLGVKLWDRKEFCGKQYVH
;
A
#
# COMPACT_ATOMS: atom_id res chain seq x y z
N MET A 1 44.40 19.80 -0.94
CA MET A 1 43.11 19.27 -0.46
C MET A 1 43.37 18.05 0.38
N ASP A 2 43.20 18.21 1.68
CA ASP A 2 43.44 17.18 2.71
C ASP A 2 42.36 16.07 2.64
N ALA A 3 42.66 14.88 3.13
CA ALA A 3 41.71 13.79 3.35
C ALA A 3 40.50 14.24 4.19
N SER A 4 40.69 15.15 5.15
CA SER A 4 39.58 15.75 5.91
C SER A 4 38.66 16.61 5.03
N GLU A 5 39.22 17.46 4.16
CA GLU A 5 38.45 18.26 3.19
C GLU A 5 37.75 17.37 2.15
N ARG A 6 38.37 16.26 1.73
CA ARG A 6 37.73 15.27 0.84
C ARG A 6 36.58 14.54 1.51
N ALA A 7 36.71 14.19 2.79
CA ALA A 7 35.64 13.55 3.56
C ALA A 7 34.48 14.52 3.82
N ALA A 8 34.79 15.78 4.14
CA ALA A 8 33.79 16.83 4.33
C ALA A 8 33.08 17.18 3.01
N LEU A 9 33.80 17.30 1.88
CA LEU A 9 33.20 17.51 0.56
C LEU A 9 32.40 16.29 0.09
N SER A 10 32.82 15.06 0.42
CA SER A 10 32.03 13.86 0.16
C SER A 10 30.76 13.82 1.00
N GLN A 11 30.78 14.27 2.26
CA GLN A 11 29.58 14.39 3.10
C GLN A 11 28.65 15.51 2.60
N PHE A 12 29.21 16.66 2.20
CA PHE A 12 28.46 17.78 1.63
C PHE A 12 27.84 17.43 0.27
N LEU A 13 28.56 16.72 -0.60
CA LEU A 13 28.01 16.22 -1.88
C LEU A 13 26.99 15.09 -1.68
N ASN A 14 27.09 14.31 -0.60
CA ASN A 14 26.10 13.27 -0.27
C ASN A 14 24.81 13.85 0.36
N MET A 15 24.87 15.02 1.00
CA MET A 15 23.68 15.65 1.60
C MET A 15 22.63 16.11 0.58
N ASP A 16 23.00 16.31 -0.68
CA ASP A 16 22.09 16.74 -1.77
C ASP A 16 21.57 15.55 -2.60
N THR A 17 21.77 14.32 -2.14
CA THR A 17 21.44 13.09 -2.88
C THR A 17 20.33 12.24 -2.28
N SER A 18 19.62 12.76 -1.27
CA SER A 18 18.54 12.05 -0.59
C SER A 18 17.31 12.92 -0.36
N GLU A 19 16.14 12.35 -0.61
CA GLU A 19 14.85 12.92 -0.20
C GLU A 19 14.65 12.61 1.29
N ARG A 20 14.09 13.58 2.04
CA ARG A 20 13.68 13.39 3.43
C ARG A 20 12.17 13.56 3.52
N ASP A 21 11.53 12.52 4.02
CA ASP A 21 10.11 12.48 4.32
C ASP A 21 9.92 11.84 5.70
N THR A 22 8.77 12.04 6.33
CA THR A 22 8.42 11.25 7.51
C THR A 22 7.73 9.96 7.07
N LEU A 23 7.72 8.95 7.93
CA LEU A 23 6.95 7.74 7.66
C LEU A 23 5.46 8.07 7.39
N LEU A 24 4.89 9.02 8.13
CA LEU A 24 3.53 9.49 7.91
C LEU A 24 3.30 10.10 6.52
N SER A 25 4.20 10.99 6.08
CA SER A 25 4.06 11.65 4.77
C SER A 25 4.17 10.63 3.64
N VAL A 26 5.09 9.67 3.76
CA VAL A 26 5.20 8.58 2.78
C VAL A 26 3.97 7.69 2.79
N LEU A 27 3.46 7.24 3.95
CA LEU A 27 2.31 6.34 4.00
C LEU A 27 1.03 6.96 3.42
N CYS A 28 0.79 8.24 3.70
CA CYS A 28 -0.44 8.93 3.32
C CYS A 28 -0.37 9.65 1.97
N GLY A 29 0.82 9.77 1.37
CA GLY A 29 1.05 10.55 0.16
C GLY A 29 0.49 9.95 -1.13
N GLN A 30 0.11 8.67 -1.14
CA GLN A 30 -0.31 7.96 -2.35
C GLN A 30 -1.28 6.81 -2.11
N TRP A 31 -1.77 6.26 -3.22
CA TRP A 31 -2.33 4.91 -3.25
C TRP A 31 -1.21 3.86 -3.26
N TRP A 32 -1.45 2.79 -2.53
CA TRP A 32 -0.66 1.56 -2.52
C TRP A 32 -1.37 0.52 -3.36
N ASN A 33 -0.79 0.14 -4.48
CA ASN A 33 -1.43 -0.62 -5.54
C ASN A 33 -0.95 -2.07 -5.56
N TRP A 34 -1.88 -3.01 -5.62
CA TRP A 34 -1.58 -4.43 -5.86
C TRP A 34 -1.56 -4.77 -7.36
N ASP A 35 -2.23 -3.97 -8.18
CA ASP A 35 -2.25 -4.07 -9.64
C ASP A 35 -2.16 -2.68 -10.30
N SER A 36 -1.74 -2.64 -11.57
CA SER A 36 -1.59 -1.41 -12.35
C SER A 36 -2.91 -0.83 -12.89
N TRP A 37 -4.04 -1.50 -12.68
CA TRP A 37 -5.38 -1.10 -13.16
C TRP A 37 -6.27 -0.50 -12.08
N ASP A 38 -5.69 -0.12 -10.94
CA ASP A 38 -6.43 0.48 -9.83
C ASP A 38 -7.56 -0.41 -9.28
N CYS A 39 -7.52 -1.72 -9.55
CA CYS A 39 -8.57 -2.63 -9.13
C CYS A 39 -8.45 -2.94 -7.63
N ASN A 40 -7.23 -3.01 -7.11
CA ASN A 40 -6.97 -3.41 -5.73
C ASN A 40 -5.90 -2.52 -5.13
N ARG A 41 -6.32 -1.64 -4.21
CA ARG A 41 -5.46 -0.61 -3.65
C ARG A 41 -5.93 -0.12 -2.30
N ILE A 42 -4.98 0.41 -1.54
CA ILE A 42 -5.18 0.93 -0.19
C ILE A 42 -4.61 2.35 -0.14
N LYS A 43 -5.30 3.27 0.50
CA LYS A 43 -4.80 4.62 0.78
C LYS A 43 -4.96 4.91 2.26
N PHE A 44 -3.91 5.48 2.85
CA PHE A 44 -3.94 6.00 4.21
C PHE A 44 -4.14 7.52 4.16
N ASN A 45 -4.89 8.05 5.12
CA ASN A 45 -5.05 9.48 5.34
C ASN A 45 -4.45 9.85 6.70
N GLN A 46 -4.00 11.10 6.82
CA GLN A 46 -3.31 11.60 8.02
C GLN A 46 -4.23 11.71 9.26
N ASP A 47 -5.54 11.72 9.07
CA ASP A 47 -6.55 11.80 10.13
C ASP A 47 -6.85 10.45 10.81
N GLY A 48 -6.06 9.42 10.50
CA GLY A 48 -6.29 8.06 10.99
C GLY A 48 -7.40 7.31 10.24
N THR A 49 -7.87 7.84 9.11
CA THR A 49 -8.75 7.10 8.19
C THR A 49 -7.97 6.60 6.99
N GLY A 50 -8.60 5.75 6.19
CA GLY A 50 -8.07 5.34 4.90
C GLY A 50 -9.16 4.76 4.03
N GLN A 51 -8.81 4.39 2.80
CA GLN A 51 -9.71 3.84 1.80
C GLN A 51 -9.17 2.51 1.27
N MET A 52 -10.05 1.53 1.16
CA MET A 52 -9.76 0.22 0.62
C MET A 52 -10.68 -0.06 -0.57
N ILE A 53 -10.07 -0.37 -1.71
CA ILE A 53 -10.77 -0.78 -2.92
C ILE A 53 -10.33 -2.20 -3.25
N CYS A 54 -11.31 -3.05 -3.48
CA CYS A 54 -11.11 -4.43 -3.92
C CYS A 54 -12.07 -4.76 -5.05
N ARG A 55 -11.50 -5.07 -6.22
CA ARG A 55 -12.23 -5.39 -7.44
C ARG A 55 -11.59 -6.59 -8.14
N ALA A 56 -12.43 -7.36 -8.80
CA ALA A 56 -11.97 -8.30 -9.80
C ALA A 56 -12.93 -8.31 -10.98
N ARG A 57 -12.37 -8.35 -12.18
CA ARG A 57 -13.14 -8.20 -13.43
C ARG A 57 -13.97 -6.92 -13.37
N GLN A 58 -15.30 -7.03 -13.45
CA GLN A 58 -16.23 -5.90 -13.40
C GLN A 58 -16.95 -5.79 -12.04
N GLU A 59 -16.61 -6.64 -11.07
CA GLU A 59 -17.26 -6.66 -9.77
C GLU A 59 -16.45 -5.87 -8.73
N VAL A 60 -17.17 -5.09 -7.93
CA VAL A 60 -16.65 -4.40 -6.74
C VAL A 60 -17.05 -5.22 -5.54
N PHE A 61 -16.08 -5.65 -4.74
CA PHE A 61 -16.33 -6.38 -3.50
C PHE A 61 -16.24 -5.46 -2.30
N ILE A 62 -15.19 -4.63 -2.28
CA ILE A 62 -14.93 -3.67 -1.21
C ILE A 62 -14.71 -2.31 -1.83
N ALA A 63 -15.46 -1.33 -1.34
CA ALA A 63 -15.23 0.09 -1.54
C ALA A 63 -15.64 0.78 -0.25
N ALA A 64 -14.72 0.82 0.71
CA ALA A 64 -15.00 1.23 2.07
C ALA A 64 -13.83 2.01 2.65
N GLU A 65 -14.15 2.82 3.66
CA GLU A 65 -13.15 3.42 4.52
C GLU A 65 -12.75 2.46 5.64
N PHE A 66 -11.54 2.63 6.14
CA PHE A 66 -11.06 1.99 7.35
C PHE A 66 -10.53 3.04 8.32
N ASP A 67 -10.52 2.71 9.61
CA ASP A 67 -9.78 3.45 10.63
C ASP A 67 -8.42 2.78 10.82
N TRP A 68 -7.37 3.55 11.06
CA TRP A 68 -6.05 3.03 11.37
C TRP A 68 -5.29 3.92 12.36
N GLN A 69 -4.37 3.30 13.08
CA GLN A 69 -3.44 3.99 13.97
C GLN A 69 -2.16 3.16 14.12
N PRO A 70 -1.01 3.80 14.35
CA PRO A 70 0.20 3.08 14.75
C PRO A 70 0.02 2.51 16.18
N LEU A 71 0.68 1.39 16.48
CA LEU A 71 0.79 0.93 17.88
C LEU A 71 1.66 1.86 18.72
N HIS A 72 2.63 2.52 18.09
CA HIS A 72 3.55 3.47 18.71
C HIS A 72 3.54 4.77 17.90
N THR A 73 2.97 5.86 18.45
CA THR A 73 2.73 7.09 17.68
C THR A 73 3.99 7.79 17.20
N ASP A 74 5.08 7.68 17.96
CA ASP A 74 6.40 8.24 17.65
C ASP A 74 7.02 7.68 16.36
N ILE A 75 6.62 6.47 15.93
CA ILE A 75 7.15 5.86 14.71
C ILE A 75 6.77 6.65 13.45
N LEU A 76 5.65 7.38 13.49
CA LEU A 76 5.14 8.12 12.34
C LEU A 76 5.99 9.34 11.98
N ASP A 77 6.67 9.90 12.99
CA ASP A 77 7.57 11.04 12.84
C ASP A 77 8.99 10.61 12.47
N GLN A 78 9.26 9.31 12.35
CA GLN A 78 10.56 8.80 11.92
C GLN A 78 10.93 9.41 10.55
N GLU A 79 12.05 10.13 10.51
CA GLU A 79 12.63 10.61 9.26
C GLU A 79 13.14 9.43 8.42
N LEU A 80 12.67 9.36 7.18
CA LEU A 80 13.10 8.39 6.19
C LEU A 80 14.09 9.08 5.26
N VAL A 81 15.33 8.58 5.26
CA VAL A 81 16.36 9.02 4.32
C VAL A 81 16.28 8.14 3.08
N MET A 82 15.75 8.68 2.00
CA MET A 82 15.58 7.96 0.75
C MET A 82 16.61 8.39 -0.28
N PRO A 83 17.47 7.50 -0.80
CA PRO A 83 18.41 7.87 -1.84
C PRO A 83 17.66 8.28 -3.11
N ILE A 84 18.08 9.39 -3.75
CA ILE A 84 17.49 9.89 -4.99
C ILE A 84 17.60 8.81 -6.09
N LYS A 85 18.74 8.13 -6.17
CA LYS A 85 18.92 6.99 -7.08
C LYS A 85 18.40 5.72 -6.43
N ASN A 86 17.61 4.95 -7.17
CA ASN A 86 17.12 3.69 -6.64
C ASN A 86 18.24 2.69 -6.41
N PRO A 87 18.20 1.99 -5.26
CA PRO A 87 19.19 0.96 -4.97
C PRO A 87 19.03 -0.21 -5.94
N LYS A 88 20.14 -0.92 -6.22
CA LYS A 88 20.14 -2.12 -7.08
C LYS A 88 19.31 -3.26 -6.50
N ALA A 89 19.17 -3.30 -5.17
CA ALA A 89 18.36 -4.24 -4.43
C ALA A 89 17.40 -3.46 -3.51
N PRO A 90 16.21 -4.00 -3.18
CA PRO A 90 15.31 -3.36 -2.22
C PRO A 90 16.01 -3.03 -0.90
N MET A 91 15.79 -1.81 -0.42
CA MET A 91 16.33 -1.30 0.83
C MET A 91 15.18 -1.01 1.79
N ARG A 92 15.19 -1.66 2.96
CA ARG A 92 14.19 -1.41 4.00
C ARG A 92 14.37 0.00 4.57
N LEU A 93 13.30 0.80 4.50
CA LEU A 93 13.23 2.14 5.06
C LEU A 93 12.69 2.14 6.49
N ALA A 94 11.67 1.33 6.75
CA ALA A 94 11.03 1.24 8.06
C ALA A 94 10.35 -0.11 8.25
N GLN A 95 10.12 -0.44 9.52
CA GLN A 95 9.27 -1.55 9.95
C GLN A 95 8.50 -1.08 11.19
N PHE A 96 7.18 -1.23 11.17
CA PHE A 96 6.30 -0.63 12.17
C PHE A 96 5.01 -1.44 12.28
N ASP A 97 4.32 -1.28 13.41
CA ASP A 97 3.07 -1.96 13.67
C ASP A 97 1.90 -0.99 13.63
N ILE A 98 0.82 -1.39 12.96
CA ILE A 98 -0.43 -0.64 12.89
C ILE A 98 -1.60 -1.50 13.28
N VAL A 99 -2.67 -0.85 13.73
CA VAL A 99 -4.00 -1.46 13.84
C VAL A 99 -4.87 -0.85 12.77
N MET A 100 -5.57 -1.69 12.01
CA MET A 100 -6.56 -1.26 11.04
C MET A 100 -7.92 -1.89 11.36
N ARG A 101 -8.99 -1.14 11.11
CA ARG A 101 -10.37 -1.60 11.24
C ARG A 101 -11.16 -1.19 10.01
N LEU A 102 -11.57 -2.16 9.20
CA LEU A 102 -12.50 -1.90 8.10
C LEU A 102 -13.83 -1.41 8.68
N THR A 103 -14.47 -0.44 8.02
CA THR A 103 -15.74 0.13 8.48
C THR A 103 -16.85 -0.04 7.45
N ASN A 104 -18.09 0.25 7.86
CA ASN A 104 -19.26 0.28 6.96
C ASN A 104 -19.39 1.60 6.19
N ARG A 105 -18.46 2.56 6.36
CA ARG A 105 -18.48 3.82 5.63
C ARG A 105 -18.08 3.53 4.19
N ARG A 106 -19.04 3.63 3.27
CA ARG A 106 -18.84 3.31 1.85
C ARG A 106 -18.18 4.47 1.12
N ILE A 107 -17.33 4.14 0.16
CA ILE A 107 -16.88 5.11 -0.84
C ILE A 107 -18.03 5.26 -1.85
N PRO A 108 -18.67 6.44 -1.98
CA PRO A 108 -19.92 6.56 -2.73
C PRO A 108 -19.71 6.49 -4.25
N ILE A 109 -18.57 6.97 -4.74
CA ILE A 109 -18.26 7.03 -6.18
C ILE A 109 -16.92 6.35 -6.43
N LEU A 110 -16.89 5.40 -7.35
CA LEU A 110 -15.68 4.72 -7.78
C LEU A 110 -15.59 4.73 -9.31
N ALA A 111 -14.52 5.30 -9.85
CA ALA A 111 -14.31 5.43 -11.31
C ALA A 111 -15.50 6.05 -12.06
N GLY A 112 -16.18 7.03 -11.45
CA GLY A 112 -17.34 7.70 -12.02
C GLY A 112 -18.65 6.92 -11.92
N GLN A 113 -18.64 5.72 -11.32
CA GLN A 113 -19.85 4.94 -11.03
C GLN A 113 -20.33 5.21 -9.60
N ASP A 114 -21.62 5.46 -9.47
CA ASP A 114 -22.31 5.51 -8.19
C ASP A 114 -22.46 4.09 -7.62
N LEU A 115 -22.00 3.88 -6.40
CA LEU A 115 -22.07 2.60 -5.70
C LEU A 115 -23.26 2.52 -4.73
N ILE A 116 -24.12 3.54 -4.70
CA ILE A 116 -25.36 3.53 -3.91
C ILE A 116 -26.24 2.37 -4.38
N GLY A 117 -26.65 1.53 -3.42
CA GLY A 117 -27.51 0.37 -3.67
C GLY A 117 -26.77 -0.88 -4.17
N CYS A 118 -25.47 -0.82 -4.46
CA CYS A 118 -24.69 -2.02 -4.81
C CYS A 118 -24.52 -2.95 -3.60
N ALA A 119 -24.61 -4.26 -3.82
CA ALA A 119 -24.36 -5.27 -2.80
C ALA A 119 -22.85 -5.50 -2.61
N ILE A 120 -22.21 -4.61 -1.84
CA ILE A 120 -20.77 -4.62 -1.52
C ILE A 120 -20.55 -4.60 0.00
N ASN A 121 -19.30 -4.67 0.44
CA ASN A 121 -18.91 -4.49 1.85
C ASN A 121 -19.74 -5.40 2.79
N GLU A 122 -20.59 -4.84 3.65
CA GLU A 122 -21.41 -5.56 4.62
C GLU A 122 -22.39 -6.57 4.01
N CYS A 123 -22.73 -6.43 2.72
CA CYS A 123 -23.53 -7.43 2.01
C CYS A 123 -22.74 -8.72 1.70
N LEU A 124 -21.41 -8.62 1.62
CA LEU A 124 -20.51 -9.70 1.19
C LEU A 124 -19.58 -10.20 2.32
N LEU A 125 -19.44 -9.40 3.38
CA LEU A 125 -18.54 -9.64 4.50
C LEU A 125 -19.30 -10.00 5.77
N GLU A 126 -18.71 -10.92 6.53
CA GLU A 126 -19.13 -11.24 7.89
C GLU A 126 -18.72 -10.13 8.86
N ASP A 127 -19.38 -10.07 10.02
CA ASP A 127 -19.09 -9.07 11.05
C ASP A 127 -17.61 -9.11 11.50
N ASP A 128 -17.01 -10.31 11.48
CA ASP A 128 -15.60 -10.53 11.81
C ASP A 128 -14.64 -9.71 10.93
N ALA A 129 -15.02 -9.41 9.68
CA ALA A 129 -14.23 -8.58 8.78
C ALA A 129 -13.98 -7.17 9.33
N PHE A 130 -14.89 -6.67 10.16
CA PHE A 130 -14.91 -5.31 10.71
C PHE A 130 -14.26 -5.21 12.10
N TYR A 131 -13.69 -6.30 12.63
CA TYR A 131 -12.85 -6.21 13.82
C TYR A 131 -11.50 -5.56 13.51
N ALA A 132 -10.99 -4.85 14.51
CA ALA A 132 -9.67 -4.25 14.45
C ALA A 132 -8.58 -5.35 14.44
N LYS A 133 -7.61 -5.23 13.55
CA LYS A 133 -6.54 -6.20 13.34
C LYS A 133 -5.20 -5.47 13.38
N ALA A 134 -4.24 -6.06 14.11
CA ALA A 134 -2.87 -5.60 14.12
C ALA A 134 -2.09 -6.16 12.92
N TYR A 135 -1.15 -5.38 12.39
CA TYR A 135 -0.31 -5.75 11.27
C TYR A 135 1.11 -5.29 11.55
N ASN A 136 2.07 -6.13 11.19
CA ASN A 136 3.46 -5.70 11.04
C ASN A 136 3.69 -5.31 9.58
N VAL A 137 4.16 -4.09 9.36
CA VAL A 137 4.30 -3.51 8.04
C VAL A 137 5.75 -3.14 7.80
N SER A 138 6.29 -3.55 6.65
CA SER A 138 7.60 -3.13 6.17
C SER A 138 7.46 -2.21 4.97
N LEU A 139 8.21 -1.11 4.99
CA LEU A 139 8.35 -0.17 3.90
C LEU A 139 9.74 -0.29 3.29
N GLU A 140 9.81 -0.43 1.97
CA GLU A 140 11.06 -0.60 1.23
C GLU A 140 11.15 0.38 0.05
N ARG A 141 12.37 0.78 -0.31
CA ARG A 141 12.68 1.52 -1.54
C ARG A 141 13.41 0.63 -2.54
N GLY A 142 13.04 0.74 -3.81
CA GLY A 142 13.59 -0.11 -4.86
C GLY A 142 12.97 0.17 -6.22
N ARG A 143 12.97 -0.84 -7.08
CA ARG A 143 12.25 -0.81 -8.36
C ARG A 143 11.31 -2.01 -8.39
N PHE A 144 10.02 -1.73 -8.30
CA PHE A 144 8.98 -2.74 -8.19
C PHE A 144 8.04 -2.72 -9.40
N LEU A 145 7.60 -3.91 -9.81
CA LEU A 145 6.32 -4.07 -10.51
C LEU A 145 5.24 -4.27 -9.44
N THR A 146 3.97 -4.03 -9.77
CA THR A 146 2.91 -4.46 -8.85
C THR A 146 2.93 -5.99 -8.73
N PRO A 147 2.50 -6.56 -7.59
CA PRO A 147 2.45 -8.00 -7.43
C PRO A 147 1.66 -8.72 -8.52
N PHE A 148 0.58 -8.11 -9.01
CA PHE A 148 -0.17 -8.67 -10.13
C PHE A 148 0.64 -8.69 -11.44
N ASP A 149 1.27 -7.58 -11.80
CA ASP A 149 2.02 -7.47 -13.05
C ASP A 149 3.24 -8.42 -13.06
N ALA A 150 3.84 -8.66 -11.89
CA ALA A 150 4.94 -9.59 -11.72
C ALA A 150 4.56 -11.07 -11.99
N LEU A 151 3.27 -11.43 -11.89
CA LEU A 151 2.78 -12.79 -12.18
C LEU A 151 2.68 -13.08 -13.69
N GLY A 152 2.60 -12.04 -14.53
CA GLY A 152 2.22 -12.14 -15.94
C GLY A 152 3.25 -12.80 -16.88
N GLY A 153 4.45 -13.14 -16.39
CA GLY A 153 5.52 -13.82 -17.14
C GLY A 153 6.20 -12.94 -18.21
N GLN A 154 5.42 -12.28 -19.07
CA GLN A 154 5.91 -11.31 -20.05
C GLN A 154 5.63 -9.89 -19.55
N ILE A 155 6.70 -9.19 -19.17
CA ILE A 155 6.63 -7.79 -18.76
C ILE A 155 6.60 -6.93 -20.02
N ASP A 156 5.52 -6.18 -20.20
CA ASP A 156 5.42 -5.20 -21.27
C ASP A 156 6.36 -4.01 -20.97
N PRO A 157 7.10 -3.46 -21.95
CA PRO A 157 7.95 -2.29 -21.74
C PRO A 157 7.23 -1.07 -21.13
N TYR A 158 5.91 -0.97 -21.32
CA TYR A 158 5.05 0.08 -20.79
C TYR A 158 4.43 -0.28 -19.44
N THR A 159 4.70 -1.46 -18.88
CA THR A 159 4.22 -1.83 -17.55
C THR A 159 4.76 -0.83 -16.52
N PRO A 160 3.89 -0.17 -15.74
CA PRO A 160 4.32 0.78 -14.73
C PRO A 160 5.29 0.17 -13.72
N THR A 161 6.29 0.96 -13.32
CA THR A 161 7.19 0.60 -12.23
C THR A 161 7.05 1.58 -11.07
N PHE A 162 7.41 1.14 -9.88
CA PHE A 162 7.17 1.83 -8.61
C PHE A 162 8.47 1.91 -7.80
N SER A 163 8.62 2.99 -7.04
CA SER A 163 9.82 3.23 -6.23
C SER A 163 9.70 2.75 -4.78
N LEU A 164 8.47 2.51 -4.31
CA LEU A 164 8.20 2.08 -2.94
C LEU A 164 7.42 0.76 -2.93
N GLY A 165 7.79 -0.12 -2.01
CA GLY A 165 7.10 -1.36 -1.68
C GLY A 165 6.59 -1.32 -0.25
N LEU A 166 5.33 -1.69 -0.05
CA LEU A 166 4.69 -1.85 1.25
C LEU A 166 4.26 -3.29 1.40
N ALA A 167 4.75 -3.98 2.43
CA ALA A 167 4.39 -5.36 2.70
C ALA A 167 3.85 -5.51 4.11
N PHE A 168 2.74 -6.22 4.22
CA PHE A 168 2.14 -6.64 5.46
C PHE A 168 2.58 -8.08 5.77
N ASP A 169 2.65 -8.41 7.06
CA ASP A 169 2.84 -9.78 7.53
C ASP A 169 1.70 -10.72 7.10
N ARG A 170 0.48 -10.18 7.02
CA ARG A 170 -0.73 -10.86 6.53
C ARG A 170 -1.59 -9.91 5.69
N SER A 171 -2.47 -10.46 4.85
CA SER A 171 -3.30 -9.62 3.98
C SER A 171 -4.14 -8.62 4.79
N PRO A 172 -4.13 -7.32 4.42
CA PRO A 172 -5.02 -6.32 4.99
C PRO A 172 -6.47 -6.48 4.47
N PHE A 173 -6.71 -7.29 3.44
CA PHE A 173 -8.07 -7.63 3.01
C PHE A 173 -8.70 -8.67 3.93
N PRO A 174 -10.05 -8.77 3.97
CA PRO A 174 -10.74 -9.78 4.75
C PRO A 174 -10.29 -11.21 4.42
N GLN A 175 -10.03 -11.99 5.46
CA GLN A 175 -9.62 -13.40 5.40
C GLN A 175 -10.76 -14.26 4.84
N GLN A 176 -10.44 -15.44 4.29
CA GLN A 176 -11.43 -16.26 3.58
C GLN A 176 -12.71 -16.56 4.39
N HIS A 177 -12.60 -16.78 5.70
CA HIS A 177 -13.74 -17.07 6.58
C HIS A 177 -14.59 -15.83 6.91
N GLU A 178 -14.09 -14.62 6.61
CA GLU A 178 -14.77 -13.35 6.87
C GLU A 178 -15.65 -12.91 5.68
N TRP A 179 -15.82 -13.79 4.68
CA TRP A 179 -16.69 -13.57 3.52
C TRP A 179 -17.96 -14.42 3.64
N LYS A 180 -19.13 -13.77 3.62
CA LYS A 180 -20.46 -14.42 3.65
C LYS A 180 -20.66 -15.39 2.49
N VAL A 181 -20.11 -15.00 1.34
CA VAL A 181 -20.17 -15.80 0.12
C VAL A 181 -18.75 -15.89 -0.42
N LYS A 182 -18.35 -17.08 -0.86
CA LYS A 182 -17.03 -17.33 -1.45
C LYS A 182 -16.90 -16.72 -2.86
N VAL A 183 -17.57 -15.61 -3.16
CA VAL A 183 -17.59 -14.99 -4.51
C VAL A 183 -16.18 -14.69 -4.99
N PRO A 184 -15.29 -14.01 -4.23
CA PRO A 184 -13.93 -13.77 -4.70
C PRO A 184 -13.18 -15.09 -5.00
N ALA A 185 -13.34 -16.09 -4.12
CA ALA A 185 -12.75 -17.42 -4.30
C ALA A 185 -13.24 -18.10 -5.59
N SER A 186 -14.55 -18.02 -5.85
CA SER A 186 -15.19 -18.64 -7.01
C SER A 186 -14.75 -18.00 -8.33
N LEU A 187 -14.28 -16.76 -8.29
CA LEU A 187 -13.67 -16.08 -9.43
C LEU A 187 -12.17 -16.40 -9.59
N GLY A 188 -11.62 -17.29 -8.75
CA GLY A 188 -10.19 -17.62 -8.71
C GLY A 188 -9.34 -16.56 -8.02
N VAL A 189 -9.96 -15.63 -7.29
CA VAL A 189 -9.28 -14.46 -6.71
C VAL A 189 -9.06 -14.69 -5.22
N LYS A 190 -7.80 -14.87 -4.83
CA LYS A 190 -7.41 -15.04 -3.42
C LYS A 190 -7.00 -13.70 -2.80
N LEU A 191 -8.00 -12.88 -2.49
CA LEU A 191 -7.80 -11.55 -1.90
C LEU A 191 -7.03 -11.60 -0.58
N TRP A 192 -7.32 -12.62 0.23
CA TRP A 192 -6.70 -12.87 1.53
C TRP A 192 -5.22 -13.29 1.45
N ASP A 193 -4.67 -13.55 0.25
CA ASP A 193 -3.23 -13.84 0.07
C ASP A 193 -2.44 -12.57 -0.30
N ARG A 194 -3.11 -11.46 -0.60
CA ARG A 194 -2.48 -10.22 -1.09
C ARG A 194 -1.94 -9.39 0.06
N LYS A 195 -0.62 -9.44 0.26
CA LYS A 195 0.07 -8.77 1.37
C LYS A 195 1.04 -7.66 0.93
N GLU A 196 1.30 -7.55 -0.37
CA GLU A 196 2.29 -6.63 -0.93
C GLU A 196 1.58 -5.58 -1.81
N PHE A 197 2.08 -4.35 -1.78
CA PHE A 197 1.55 -3.23 -2.54
C PHE A 197 2.69 -2.30 -2.94
N CYS A 198 2.50 -1.53 -4.02
CA CYS A 198 3.51 -0.63 -4.55
C CYS A 198 3.01 0.81 -4.60
N GLY A 199 3.91 1.76 -4.34
CA GLY A 199 3.62 3.20 -4.32
C GLY A 199 4.68 4.02 -5.07
N LYS A 200 4.37 5.29 -5.32
CA LYS A 200 5.25 6.26 -6.00
C LYS A 200 5.74 5.73 -7.36
N GLN A 201 4.78 5.67 -8.30
CA GLN A 201 4.98 5.24 -9.69
C GLN A 201 5.98 6.16 -10.40
N TYR A 202 6.88 5.60 -11.22
CA TYR A 202 7.69 6.41 -12.14
C TYR A 202 6.82 6.96 -13.25
N VAL A 203 6.88 8.27 -13.45
CA VAL A 203 6.37 8.90 -14.66
C VAL A 203 7.51 8.86 -15.68
N HIS A 204 7.28 8.16 -16.79
CA HIS A 204 8.20 8.13 -17.93
C HIS A 204 8.05 9.39 -18.79
#